data_AF-A0A1V2QFR4-F1
#
_entry.id   AF-A0A1V2QFR4-F1
#
_cell.length_a   1.000
_cell.length_b   1.000
_cell.length_c   1.000
_cell.angle_alpha   90.00
_cell.angle_beta   90.00
_cell.angle_gamma   90.00
#
_symmetry.space_group_name_H-M   'P 1'
#
loop_
_entity.id
_entity.type
_entity.pdbx_description
1 polymer ?
#
loop_
_entity_poly.entity_id
_entity_poly.type
_entity_poly.pdbx_seq_one_letter_code
_entity_poly.pdbx_strand_id
1 'polypeptide(L)'
;MIITCPKCFAADDVLPPRRLPDRLLQYRCTNPIHGNHEWLTTRDAVQAPSDVQEGVTDELLEPLSRCIDADAPFVEYGIVEHRLRTRFPDLFAAHVAEQGHSMFGPRAYTASSVRFGVALGRLERTGDLVSEYGPATGAWHHNGQVTYWARNPPADRRRTTWAEYCAEIGRSPQWTDQDRFGLRIP
;
A
#
# COMPACT_ATOMS: atom_id res chain seq x y z
N MET A 1 5.45 11.57 11.66
CA MET A 1 5.05 11.38 10.25
C MET A 1 6.30 11.09 9.44
N ILE A 2 6.30 9.98 8.72
CA ILE A 2 7.43 9.57 7.86
C ILE A 2 7.08 10.02 6.45
N ILE A 3 7.98 10.75 5.80
CA ILE A 3 7.82 11.23 4.42
C ILE A 3 8.76 10.41 3.55
N THR A 4 8.21 9.74 2.54
CA THR A 4 8.97 8.92 1.60
C THR A 4 9.21 9.68 0.30
N CYS A 5 10.35 9.41 -0.33
CA CYS A 5 10.65 9.96 -1.65
C CYS A 5 9.70 9.37 -2.70
N PRO A 6 9.05 10.18 -3.55
CA PRO A 6 8.16 9.65 -4.59
C PRO A 6 8.90 8.92 -5.73
N LYS A 7 10.24 8.98 -5.77
CA LYS A 7 11.06 8.27 -6.76
C LYS A 7 11.62 6.94 -6.28
N CYS A 8 12.15 6.85 -5.06
CA CYS A 8 12.72 5.61 -4.52
C CYS A 8 11.91 4.98 -3.40
N PHE A 9 10.86 5.64 -2.90
CA PHE A 9 10.00 5.20 -1.80
C PHE A 9 10.73 4.94 -0.47
N ALA A 10 12.01 5.28 -0.37
CA ALA A 10 12.76 5.29 0.88
C ALA A 10 12.45 6.54 1.70
N ALA A 11 12.40 6.39 3.03
CA ALA A 11 12.33 7.51 3.97
C ALA A 11 13.71 7.94 4.47
N ASP A 12 14.65 7.00 4.59
CA ASP A 12 15.97 7.22 5.18
C ASP A 12 16.81 8.23 4.39
N ASP A 13 16.61 8.29 3.07
CA ASP A 13 17.31 9.21 2.17
C ASP A 13 16.58 10.55 1.97
N VAL A 14 15.47 10.79 2.69
CA VAL A 14 14.71 12.04 2.61
C VAL A 14 15.24 13.02 3.65
N LEU A 15 15.76 14.15 3.17
CA LEU A 15 16.23 15.21 4.03
C LEU A 15 15.06 15.99 4.65
N PRO A 16 15.26 16.60 5.83
CA PRO A 16 14.27 17.49 6.43
C PRO A 16 13.83 18.58 5.44
N PRO A 17 12.53 18.91 5.39
CA PRO A 17 12.01 19.83 4.39
C PRO A 17 12.51 21.26 4.63
N ARG A 18 12.83 21.95 3.53
CA ARG A 18 13.01 23.40 3.54
C ARG A 18 11.64 24.07 3.49
N ARG A 19 11.41 25.04 4.38
CA ARG A 19 10.20 25.87 4.37
C ARG A 19 10.35 26.99 3.34
N LEU A 20 9.36 27.13 2.48
CA LEU A 20 9.26 28.22 1.50
C LEU A 20 8.12 29.19 1.90
N PRO A 21 8.06 30.39 1.28
CA PRO A 21 6.87 31.23 1.33
C PRO A 21 5.60 30.46 0.92
N ASP A 22 4.42 30.96 1.28
CA ASP A 22 3.11 30.37 0.90
C ASP A 22 2.80 28.98 1.48
N ARG A 23 3.37 28.64 2.66
CA ARG A 23 3.15 27.36 3.36
C ARG A 23 3.59 26.11 2.59
N LEU A 24 4.49 26.27 1.61
CA LEU A 24 5.10 25.17 0.89
C LEU A 24 6.30 24.58 1.67
N LEU A 25 6.43 23.27 1.57
CA LEU A 25 7.54 22.47 2.05
C LEU A 25 8.22 21.86 0.83
N GLN A 26 9.53 22.10 0.71
CA GLN A 26 10.37 21.47 -0.28
C GLN A 26 11.12 20.32 0.36
N TYR A 27 10.89 19.10 -0.10
CA TYR A 27 11.65 17.93 0.30
C TYR A 27 12.70 17.61 -0.75
N ARG A 28 13.79 16.97 -0.29
CA ARG A 28 14.86 16.51 -1.16
C ARG A 28 15.26 15.09 -0.77
N CYS A 29 15.39 14.23 -1.76
CA CYS A 29 15.93 12.90 -1.61
C CYS A 29 17.31 12.83 -2.26
N THR A 30 18.26 12.25 -1.55
CA THR A 30 19.66 12.10 -1.96
C THR A 30 20.02 10.68 -2.40
N ASN A 31 19.02 9.81 -2.62
CA ASN A 31 19.27 8.43 -2.97
C ASN A 31 20.05 8.35 -4.32
N PRO A 32 21.20 7.66 -4.37
CA PRO A 32 22.06 7.61 -5.55
C PRO A 32 21.41 6.91 -6.74
N ILE A 33 20.37 6.08 -6.52
CA ILE A 33 19.66 5.35 -7.59
C ILE A 33 19.00 6.32 -8.59
N HIS A 34 18.52 7.47 -8.13
CA HIS A 34 17.85 8.47 -8.99
C HIS A 34 18.52 9.85 -8.96
N GLY A 35 19.67 9.98 -8.29
CA GLY A 35 20.33 11.26 -8.05
C GLY A 35 19.51 12.21 -7.18
N ASN A 36 19.86 13.49 -7.16
CA ASN A 36 19.10 14.46 -6.37
C ASN A 36 17.69 14.65 -6.94
N HIS A 37 16.68 14.42 -6.10
CA HIS A 37 15.29 14.66 -6.46
C HIS A 37 14.64 15.61 -5.44
N GLU A 38 13.99 16.65 -5.94
CA GLU A 38 13.26 17.62 -5.14
C GLU A 38 11.78 17.59 -5.51
N TRP A 39 10.92 17.75 -4.51
CA TRP A 39 9.49 17.92 -4.72
C TRP A 39 8.92 18.91 -3.70
N LEU A 40 7.81 19.53 -4.11
CA LEU A 40 7.07 20.49 -3.28
C LEU A 40 5.81 19.83 -2.76
N THR A 41 5.44 20.16 -1.54
CA THR A 41 4.16 19.80 -0.93
C THR A 41 3.70 20.94 -0.04
N THR A 42 2.41 21.05 0.24
CA THR A 42 1.91 22.04 1.21
C THR A 42 1.99 21.48 2.62
N ARG A 43 2.07 22.36 3.62
CA ARG A 43 1.97 21.95 5.02
C ARG A 43 0.66 21.21 5.32
N ASP A 44 -0.40 21.55 4.58
CA ASP A 44 -1.72 20.91 4.63
C ASP A 44 -1.75 19.55 3.91
N ALA A 45 -0.95 19.35 2.86
CA ALA A 45 -0.70 18.04 2.25
C ALA A 45 0.27 17.15 3.05
N VAL A 46 0.93 17.74 4.05
CA VAL A 46 1.75 17.07 5.08
C VAL A 46 0.95 16.90 6.39
N GLN A 47 -0.32 17.29 6.42
CA GLN A 47 -1.23 16.74 7.42
C GLN A 47 -1.50 15.27 7.05
N ALA A 48 -1.76 14.42 8.06
CA ALA A 48 -2.15 13.03 7.84
C ALA A 48 -3.25 12.96 6.77
N PRO A 49 -3.45 11.86 6.03
CA PRO A 49 -4.52 11.75 5.03
C PRO A 49 -5.91 11.76 5.70
N SER A 50 -6.32 12.92 6.20
CA SER A 50 -7.65 13.48 6.28
C SER A 50 -7.58 14.62 5.26
N ASP A 51 -7.68 14.35 3.96
CA ASP A 51 -8.96 14.20 3.31
C ASP A 51 -8.82 13.42 1.99
N VAL A 52 -8.60 12.10 2.07
CA VAL A 52 -9.22 11.25 1.03
C VAL A 52 -10.71 11.40 1.29
N GLN A 53 -11.45 12.04 0.37
CA GLN A 53 -12.89 12.33 0.49
C GLN A 53 -13.58 11.26 1.36
N GLU A 54 -14.07 11.66 2.54
CA GLU A 54 -14.98 10.83 3.34
C GLU A 54 -16.05 10.27 2.39
N GLY A 55 -16.08 8.94 2.25
CA GLY A 55 -16.93 8.23 1.28
C GLY A 55 -16.22 7.23 0.36
N VAL A 56 -15.08 7.57 -0.26
CA VAL A 56 -14.49 6.71 -1.34
C VAL A 56 -13.79 5.46 -0.80
N THR A 57 -13.43 5.44 0.47
CA THR A 57 -12.79 4.28 1.11
C THR A 57 -13.72 3.50 2.04
N ASP A 58 -14.95 3.96 2.24
CA ASP A 58 -15.85 3.35 3.24
C ASP A 58 -16.36 1.99 2.75
N GLU A 59 -16.65 1.90 1.45
CA GLU A 59 -16.97 0.63 0.79
C GLU A 59 -15.82 -0.38 0.82
N LEU A 60 -14.59 0.07 1.08
CA LEU A 60 -13.41 -0.79 1.19
C LEU A 60 -13.18 -1.33 2.60
N LEU A 61 -13.75 -0.72 3.65
CA LEU A 61 -13.45 -1.08 5.04
C LEU A 61 -13.85 -2.53 5.34
N GLU A 62 -15.10 -2.89 5.07
CA GLU A 62 -15.59 -4.25 5.34
C GLU A 62 -14.92 -5.30 4.43
N PRO A 63 -14.78 -5.10 3.10
CA PRO A 63 -14.02 -6.01 2.25
C PRO A 63 -12.57 -6.22 2.67
N LEU A 64 -11.84 -5.16 3.04
CA LEU A 64 -10.44 -5.27 3.48
C LEU A 64 -10.32 -5.95 4.84
N SER A 65 -11.23 -5.64 5.78
CA SER A 65 -11.38 -6.39 7.03
C SER A 65 -11.52 -7.88 6.72
N ARG A 66 -12.44 -8.26 5.83
CA ARG A 66 -12.66 -9.65 5.41
C ARG A 66 -11.52 -10.28 4.62
N CYS A 67 -10.47 -9.54 4.24
CA CYS A 67 -9.26 -10.08 3.64
C CYS A 67 -8.22 -10.51 4.70
N ILE A 68 -8.45 -10.22 5.97
CA ILE A 68 -7.60 -10.63 7.09
C ILE A 68 -8.42 -11.59 7.95
N ASP A 69 -8.08 -12.88 7.83
CA ASP A 69 -8.76 -13.96 8.55
C ASP A 69 -8.46 -13.84 10.07
N ALA A 70 -9.41 -14.27 10.91
CA ALA A 70 -9.37 -13.97 12.35
C ALA A 70 -8.21 -14.66 13.10
N ASP A 71 -7.80 -15.83 12.62
CA ASP A 71 -6.74 -16.68 13.15
C ASP A 71 -5.42 -16.52 12.40
N ALA A 72 -5.37 -15.65 11.38
CA ALA A 72 -4.17 -15.45 10.60
C ALA A 72 -3.06 -14.78 11.43
N PRO A 73 -1.78 -15.16 11.21
CA PRO A 73 -0.64 -14.35 11.63
C PRO A 73 -0.64 -13.00 10.89
N PHE A 74 0.38 -12.18 11.14
CA PHE A 74 0.59 -10.97 10.35
C PHE A 74 0.82 -11.33 8.86
N VAL A 75 -0.07 -10.88 7.96
CA VAL A 75 0.03 -11.15 6.52
C VAL A 75 0.58 -9.96 5.76
N GLU A 76 1.52 -10.19 4.85
CA GLU A 76 2.08 -9.14 3.99
C GLU A 76 0.97 -8.44 3.17
N TYR A 77 1.12 -7.12 2.94
CA TYR A 77 0.17 -6.33 2.15
C TYR A 77 -0.20 -6.97 0.80
N GLY A 78 0.75 -7.62 0.10
CA GLY A 78 0.48 -8.33 -1.14
C GLY A 78 -0.55 -9.45 -1.02
N ILE A 79 -0.63 -10.12 0.13
CA ILE A 79 -1.63 -11.14 0.43
C ILE A 79 -3.00 -10.48 0.59
N VAL A 80 -3.08 -9.37 1.33
CA VAL A 80 -4.32 -8.62 1.54
C VAL A 80 -4.89 -8.15 0.21
N GLU A 81 -4.06 -7.57 -0.65
CA GLU A 81 -4.48 -7.12 -1.98
C GLU A 81 -4.91 -8.28 -2.88
N HIS A 82 -4.18 -9.40 -2.85
CA HIS A 82 -4.57 -10.59 -3.59
C HIS A 82 -5.93 -11.13 -3.15
N ARG A 83 -6.18 -11.16 -1.83
CA ARG A 83 -7.47 -11.57 -1.27
C ARG A 83 -8.58 -10.61 -1.65
N LEU A 84 -8.33 -9.29 -1.68
CA LEU A 84 -9.30 -8.32 -2.14
C LEU A 84 -9.67 -8.58 -3.61
N ARG A 85 -8.67 -8.77 -4.47
CA ARG A 85 -8.88 -9.04 -5.90
C ARG A 85 -9.60 -10.37 -6.16
N THR A 86 -9.41 -11.37 -5.32
CA THR A 86 -10.01 -12.70 -5.52
C THR A 86 -11.39 -12.84 -4.87
N ARG A 87 -11.59 -12.26 -3.68
CA ARG A 87 -12.85 -12.32 -2.93
C ARG A 87 -13.84 -11.23 -3.37
N PHE A 88 -13.34 -10.09 -3.84
CA PHE A 88 -14.13 -8.92 -4.26
C PHE A 88 -13.64 -8.36 -5.61
N PRO A 89 -13.65 -9.19 -6.69
CA PRO A 89 -13.01 -8.84 -7.96
C PRO A 89 -13.58 -7.57 -8.60
N ASP A 90 -14.91 -7.38 -8.56
CA ASP A 90 -15.57 -6.21 -9.17
C ASP A 90 -15.18 -4.90 -8.47
N LEU A 91 -15.14 -4.91 -7.13
CA LEU A 91 -14.72 -3.76 -6.33
C LEU A 91 -13.26 -3.41 -6.61
N PHE A 92 -12.38 -4.42 -6.61
CA PHE A 92 -10.98 -4.22 -6.94
C PHE A 92 -10.81 -3.64 -8.35
N ALA A 93 -11.51 -4.20 -9.34
CA ALA A 93 -11.47 -3.75 -10.72
C ALA A 93 -11.97 -2.31 -10.87
N ALA A 94 -13.06 -1.93 -10.19
CA ALA A 94 -13.57 -0.56 -10.19
C ALA A 94 -12.53 0.44 -9.68
N HIS A 95 -11.91 0.18 -8.53
CA HIS A 95 -10.89 1.08 -8.00
C HIS A 95 -9.62 1.13 -8.85
N VAL A 96 -9.21 0.00 -9.44
CA VAL A 96 -8.07 -0.06 -10.36
C VAL A 96 -8.39 0.64 -11.68
N ALA A 97 -9.62 0.57 -12.20
CA ALA A 97 -10.00 1.30 -13.41
C ALA A 97 -9.90 2.81 -13.21
N GLU A 98 -10.27 3.32 -12.04
CA GLU A 98 -10.24 4.74 -11.73
C GLU A 98 -8.83 5.30 -11.43
N GLN A 99 -8.00 4.56 -10.69
CA GLN A 99 -6.69 5.06 -10.22
C GLN A 99 -5.49 4.39 -10.88
N GLY A 100 -5.71 3.24 -11.51
CA GLY A 100 -4.67 2.38 -12.06
C GLY A 100 -3.89 1.60 -11.01
N HIS A 101 -2.93 0.83 -11.52
CA HIS A 101 -2.14 -0.11 -10.73
C HIS A 101 -0.74 -0.29 -11.32
N SER A 102 0.25 -0.57 -10.47
CA SER A 102 1.66 -0.77 -10.86
C SER A 102 1.88 -1.99 -11.76
N MET A 103 0.95 -2.93 -11.75
CA MET A 103 0.98 -4.14 -12.59
C MET A 103 0.91 -3.83 -14.10
N PHE A 104 0.43 -2.63 -14.46
CA PHE A 104 0.31 -2.13 -15.82
C PHE A 104 1.41 -1.12 -16.20
N GLY A 105 2.45 -1.00 -15.38
CA GLY A 105 3.56 -0.09 -15.59
C GLY A 105 3.78 0.85 -14.39
N PRO A 106 4.91 1.59 -14.39
CA PRO A 106 5.26 2.48 -13.30
C PRO A 106 4.21 3.59 -13.12
N ARG A 107 3.65 3.71 -11.92
CA ARG A 107 2.72 4.77 -11.52
C ARG A 107 3.09 5.28 -10.13
N ALA A 108 3.08 6.61 -9.97
CA ALA A 108 3.37 7.28 -8.69
C ALA A 108 2.24 7.10 -7.66
N TYR A 109 0.99 6.98 -8.14
CA TYR A 109 -0.20 6.77 -7.31
C TYR A 109 -1.05 5.65 -7.93
N THR A 110 -1.51 4.71 -7.10
CA THR A 110 -2.27 3.53 -7.50
C THR A 110 -3.41 3.28 -6.53
N ALA A 111 -4.43 2.53 -6.94
CA ALA A 111 -5.49 2.08 -6.05
C ALA A 111 -4.94 1.46 -4.74
N SER A 112 -3.87 0.67 -4.85
CA SER A 112 -3.16 0.06 -3.72
C SER A 112 -2.63 1.07 -2.70
N SER A 113 -1.91 2.08 -3.19
CA SER A 113 -1.23 3.05 -2.33
C SER A 113 -2.16 4.11 -1.76
N VAL A 114 -3.11 4.62 -2.56
CA VAL A 114 -3.93 5.78 -2.17
C VAL A 114 -5.35 5.43 -1.70
N ARG A 115 -5.83 4.19 -1.92
CA ARG A 115 -7.16 3.76 -1.46
C ARG A 115 -7.08 2.60 -0.48
N PHE A 116 -6.48 1.48 -0.89
CA PHE A 116 -6.46 0.27 -0.05
C PHE A 116 -5.61 0.47 1.21
N GLY A 117 -4.41 1.04 1.08
CA GLY A 117 -3.57 1.40 2.23
C GLY A 117 -4.25 2.40 3.18
N VAL A 118 -5.03 3.36 2.65
CA VAL A 118 -5.76 4.34 3.46
C VAL A 118 -6.89 3.69 4.25
N ALA A 119 -7.66 2.80 3.62
CA ALA A 119 -8.72 2.05 4.28
C ALA A 119 -8.18 1.10 5.37
N LEU A 120 -7.06 0.40 5.11
CA LEU A 120 -6.38 -0.40 6.14
C LEU A 120 -5.89 0.46 7.31
N GLY A 121 -5.32 1.63 7.04
CA GLY A 121 -4.93 2.58 8.09
C GLY A 121 -6.12 3.12 8.89
N ARG A 122 -7.32 3.22 8.29
CA ARG A 122 -8.55 3.55 9.04
C ARG A 122 -8.93 2.42 10.00
N LEU A 123 -8.93 1.16 9.52
CA LEU A 123 -9.21 -0.03 10.34
C LEU A 123 -8.23 -0.19 11.51
N GLU A 124 -6.97 0.19 11.34
CA GLU A 124 -6.00 0.23 12.45
C GLU A 124 -6.34 1.33 13.47
N ARG A 125 -6.72 2.53 13.02
CA ARG A 125 -7.11 3.63 13.93
C ARG A 125 -8.40 3.34 14.69
N THR A 126 -9.33 2.59 14.11
CA THR A 126 -10.55 2.13 14.80
C THR A 126 -10.30 0.92 15.71
N GLY A 127 -9.11 0.33 15.63
CA GLY A 127 -8.70 -0.78 16.48
C GLY A 127 -9.14 -2.16 16.00
N ASP A 128 -9.67 -2.27 14.78
CA ASP A 128 -10.09 -3.56 14.18
C ASP A 128 -8.89 -4.38 13.70
N LEU A 129 -7.83 -3.68 13.28
CA LEU A 129 -6.58 -4.26 12.80
C LEU A 129 -5.38 -3.68 13.54
N VAL A 130 -4.26 -4.37 13.42
CA VAL A 130 -2.93 -3.86 13.79
C VAL A 130 -1.96 -4.10 12.64
N SER A 131 -0.99 -3.21 12.49
CA SER A 131 0.05 -3.33 11.46
C SER A 131 1.47 -3.28 12.02
N GLU A 132 2.41 -3.82 11.23
CA GLU A 132 3.84 -3.64 11.44
C GLU A 132 4.59 -3.61 10.11
N TYR A 133 5.77 -2.99 10.07
CA TYR A 133 6.62 -3.02 8.88
C TYR A 133 7.50 -4.27 8.86
N GLY A 134 7.64 -4.85 7.67
CA GLY A 134 8.50 -6.00 7.41
C GLY A 134 9.05 -6.00 5.98
N PRO A 135 9.92 -6.96 5.64
CA PRO A 135 10.51 -7.07 4.31
C PRO A 135 9.43 -7.31 3.25
N ALA A 136 9.56 -6.66 2.10
CA ALA A 136 8.66 -6.88 0.96
C ALA A 136 9.14 -8.04 0.09
N THR A 137 8.22 -8.88 -0.38
CA THR A 137 8.57 -10.08 -1.16
C THR A 137 7.87 -10.15 -2.52
N GLY A 138 8.43 -10.94 -3.44
CA GLY A 138 7.87 -11.14 -4.78
C GLY A 138 7.69 -9.83 -5.56
N ALA A 139 6.48 -9.63 -6.09
CA ALA A 139 6.11 -8.45 -6.86
C ALA A 139 6.27 -7.12 -6.09
N TRP A 140 6.30 -7.17 -4.75
CA TRP A 140 6.43 -6.02 -3.86
C TRP A 140 7.87 -5.71 -3.46
N HIS A 141 8.84 -6.58 -3.81
CA HIS A 141 10.24 -6.47 -3.39
C HIS A 141 10.87 -5.10 -3.70
N HIS A 142 10.44 -4.44 -4.77
CA HIS A 142 10.92 -3.10 -5.16
C HIS A 142 10.70 -2.02 -4.09
N ASN A 143 9.79 -2.23 -3.13
CA ASN A 143 9.55 -1.30 -2.03
C ASN A 143 10.55 -1.46 -0.87
N GLY A 144 11.32 -2.55 -0.81
CA GLY A 144 12.19 -2.91 0.30
C GLY A 144 11.42 -3.36 1.55
N GLN A 145 10.49 -2.53 2.03
CA GLN A 145 9.59 -2.82 3.13
C GLN A 145 8.14 -2.57 2.74
N VAL A 146 7.23 -3.32 3.37
CA VAL A 146 5.78 -3.15 3.27
C VAL A 146 5.15 -3.40 4.64
N THR A 147 3.89 -2.98 4.77
CA THR A 147 3.06 -3.27 5.94
C THR A 147 2.61 -4.72 5.95
N TYR A 148 2.60 -5.31 7.13
CA TYR A 148 1.97 -6.59 7.45
C TYR A 148 0.77 -6.32 8.36
N TRP A 149 -0.31 -7.07 8.18
CA TRP A 149 -1.59 -6.80 8.82
C TRP A 149 -2.14 -8.03 9.56
N ALA A 150 -2.72 -7.82 10.74
CA ALA A 150 -3.41 -8.85 11.52
C ALA A 150 -4.66 -8.27 12.18
N ARG A 151 -5.55 -9.15 12.65
CA ARG A 151 -6.63 -8.75 13.56
C ARG A 151 -6.07 -8.23 14.88
N ASN A 152 -6.84 -7.38 15.55
CA ASN A 152 -6.57 -6.96 16.91
C ASN A 152 -7.49 -7.71 17.90
N PRO A 153 -6.95 -8.40 18.92
CA PRO A 153 -5.52 -8.70 19.13
C PRO A 153 -5.00 -9.73 18.12
N PRO A 154 -3.69 -9.70 17.78
CA PRO A 154 -3.12 -10.66 16.85
C PRO A 154 -3.10 -12.06 17.45
N ALA A 155 -3.57 -13.05 16.70
CA ALA A 155 -3.56 -14.46 17.09
C ALA A 155 -2.13 -15.01 17.23
N ASP A 156 -1.22 -14.53 16.38
CA ASP A 156 0.20 -14.92 16.33
C ASP A 156 1.07 -13.72 15.93
N ARG A 157 2.31 -13.68 16.41
CA ARG A 157 3.33 -12.68 16.08
C ARG A 157 4.19 -13.05 14.87
N ARG A 158 4.05 -14.26 14.35
CA ARG A 158 4.69 -14.66 13.08
C ARG A 158 4.17 -13.81 11.93
N ARG A 159 4.98 -13.76 10.87
CA ARG A 159 4.65 -13.10 9.60
C ARG A 159 4.53 -14.14 8.50
N THR A 160 3.54 -13.99 7.65
CA THR A 160 3.42 -14.71 6.38
C THR A 160 3.70 -13.74 5.25
N THR A 161 4.78 -14.02 4.52
CA THR A 161 5.19 -13.22 3.36
C THR A 161 4.36 -13.57 2.13
N TRP A 162 4.26 -12.63 1.19
CA TRP A 162 3.62 -12.84 -0.10
C TRP A 162 4.25 -14.02 -0.86
N ALA A 163 5.57 -14.17 -0.80
CA ALA A 163 6.27 -15.29 -1.42
C ALA A 163 5.89 -16.65 -0.81
N GLU A 164 5.82 -16.76 0.52
CA GLU A 164 5.38 -17.98 1.21
C GLU A 164 3.94 -18.33 0.85
N TYR A 165 3.03 -17.35 0.92
CA TYR A 165 1.64 -17.53 0.55
C TYR A 165 1.48 -17.97 -0.91
N CYS A 166 2.26 -17.39 -1.83
CA CYS A 166 2.26 -17.80 -3.23
C CYS A 166 2.71 -19.25 -3.42
N ALA A 167 3.75 -19.68 -2.69
CA ALA A 167 4.21 -21.05 -2.73
C ALA A 167 3.12 -22.02 -2.20
N GLU A 168 2.42 -21.64 -1.13
CA GLU A 168 1.32 -22.43 -0.56
C GLU A 168 0.17 -22.65 -1.56
N ILE A 169 -0.24 -21.60 -2.28
CA ILE A 169 -1.35 -21.69 -3.25
C ILE A 169 -0.90 -22.08 -4.67
N GLY A 170 0.37 -22.45 -4.85
CA GLY A 170 0.92 -22.93 -6.12
C GLY A 170 1.00 -21.87 -7.23
N ARG A 171 1.25 -20.59 -6.87
CA ARG A 171 1.40 -19.49 -7.85
C ARG A 171 2.78 -18.86 -7.85
N SER A 172 3.09 -18.13 -8.91
CA SER A 172 4.27 -17.25 -8.95
C SER A 172 4.13 -16.09 -7.95
N PRO A 173 5.20 -15.72 -7.23
CA PRO A 173 5.24 -14.53 -6.38
C PRO A 173 5.37 -13.23 -7.18
N GLN A 174 5.61 -13.31 -8.50
CA GLN A 174 5.66 -12.16 -9.39
C GLN A 174 4.29 -11.91 -10.04
N TRP A 175 4.10 -10.71 -10.59
CA TRP A 175 2.94 -10.43 -11.44
C TRP A 175 2.92 -11.35 -12.66
N THR A 176 1.82 -12.05 -12.85
CA THR A 176 1.55 -12.95 -13.96
C THR A 176 0.67 -12.28 -15.01
N ASP A 177 0.61 -12.85 -16.21
CA ASP A 177 -0.30 -12.35 -17.23
C ASP A 177 -1.77 -12.54 -16.83
N GLN A 178 -2.09 -13.61 -16.10
CA GLN A 178 -3.43 -13.81 -15.54
C GLN A 178 -3.84 -12.68 -14.59
N ASP A 179 -2.89 -12.15 -13.79
CA ASP A 179 -3.14 -11.00 -12.93
C ASP A 179 -3.53 -9.74 -13.74
N ARG A 180 -2.92 -9.56 -14.91
CA ARG A 180 -3.19 -8.43 -15.82
C ARG A 180 -4.49 -8.62 -16.61
N PHE A 181 -4.77 -9.84 -17.05
CA PHE A 181 -5.96 -10.16 -17.84
C PHE A 181 -7.23 -10.21 -16.98
N GLY A 182 -7.14 -10.66 -15.73
CA GLY A 182 -8.28 -10.76 -14.81
C GLY A 182 -8.92 -9.43 -14.41
N LEU A 183 -8.41 -8.30 -14.91
CA LEU A 183 -8.91 -6.94 -14.65
C LEU A 183 -9.43 -6.25 -15.90
N ARG A 184 -9.32 -6.89 -17.07
CA ARG A 184 -10.03 -6.43 -18.25
C ARG A 184 -11.48 -6.85 -18.09
N ILE A 185 -12.33 -5.90 -17.74
CA ILE A 185 -13.77 -6.03 -17.94
C ILE A 185 -13.97 -6.26 -19.45
N PRO A 186 -14.79 -7.25 -19.87
CA PRO A 186 -15.10 -7.45 -21.29
C PRO A 186 -15.67 -6.19 -21.96
#